data_AF-A0A535P6B8-F1
#
_entry.id   AF-A0A535P6B8-F1
#
_cell.length_a   1.000
_cell.length_b   1.000
_cell.length_c   1.000
_cell.angle_alpha   90.00
_cell.angle_beta   90.00
_cell.angle_gamma   90.00
#
_symmetry.space_group_name_H-M   'P 1'
#
loop_
_entity.id
_entity.type
_entity.pdbx_description
1 polymer ?
#
loop_
_entity_poly.entity_id
_entity_poly.type
_entity_poly.pdbx_seq_one_letter_code
_entity_poly.pdbx_strand_id
1 'polypeptide(L)'
;TFYGDAHVERLKRIRELQQQGFTLTVIQRFLSGELEPSDEALVAAVTHPSAPQTLTLAELAERSGVAEPLLLSLEQAGLLVPTDDGDEPRYPADDLVAIASGMKLIAAGVPIGSLMELGKDYAAAVDRTARQAVDLFDRHVRERIQAEGGETEAAERRLLQTFNELLEASGILVRHHFQRTLLRAAREHIEKRE
;
A
#
# COMPACT_ATOMS: atom_id res chain seq x y z
N THR A 1 -7.67 14.30 -29.87
CA THR A 1 -8.63 13.21 -30.10
C THR A 1 -7.77 12.00 -30.41
N PHE A 2 -7.79 10.89 -29.67
CA PHE A 2 -8.91 9.97 -29.61
C PHE A 2 -8.68 9.00 -28.43
N TYR A 3 -9.41 9.21 -27.33
CA TYR A 3 -9.94 8.07 -26.58
C TYR A 3 -10.95 7.42 -27.54
N GLY A 4 -10.53 6.36 -28.24
CA GLY A 4 -11.45 5.58 -29.07
C GLY A 4 -12.23 4.60 -28.21
N ASP A 5 -13.38 4.13 -28.69
CA ASP A 5 -14.23 3.14 -27.99
C ASP A 5 -13.43 1.89 -27.60
N ALA A 6 -12.43 1.50 -28.41
CA ALA A 6 -11.51 0.40 -28.12
C ALA A 6 -10.67 0.59 -26.84
N HIS A 7 -10.31 1.83 -26.49
CA HIS A 7 -9.54 2.15 -25.29
C HIS A 7 -10.41 2.08 -24.04
N VAL A 8 -11.68 2.49 -24.16
CA VAL A 8 -12.67 2.37 -23.09
C VAL A 8 -13.00 0.91 -22.81
N GLU A 9 -13.17 0.09 -23.85
CA GLU A 9 -13.40 -1.36 -23.70
C GLU A 9 -12.19 -2.07 -23.07
N ARG A 10 -10.97 -1.65 -23.42
CA ARG A 10 -9.75 -2.18 -22.78
C ARG A 10 -9.67 -1.83 -21.30
N LEU A 11 -9.97 -0.60 -20.92
CA LEU A 11 -9.96 -0.16 -19.51
C LEU A 11 -11.06 -0.85 -18.69
N LYS A 12 -12.26 -1.06 -19.27
CA LYS A 12 -13.31 -1.87 -18.64
C LYS A 12 -12.83 -3.30 -18.42
N ARG A 13 -12.20 -3.91 -19.43
CA ARG A 13 -11.69 -5.28 -19.33
C ARG A 13 -10.56 -5.43 -18.30
N ILE A 14 -9.65 -4.46 -18.22
CA ILE A 14 -8.62 -4.41 -17.17
C ILE A 14 -9.28 -4.32 -15.79
N ARG A 15 -10.26 -3.43 -15.63
CA ARG A 15 -10.97 -3.25 -14.35
C ARG A 15 -11.74 -4.49 -13.92
N GLU A 16 -12.39 -5.18 -14.86
CA GLU A 16 -13.06 -6.46 -14.63
C GLU A 16 -12.07 -7.52 -14.13
N LEU A 17 -10.93 -7.67 -14.80
CA LEU A 17 -9.90 -8.64 -14.42
C LEU A 17 -9.23 -8.28 -13.08
N GLN A 18 -9.03 -6.99 -12.78
CA GLN A 18 -8.55 -6.55 -11.47
C GLN A 18 -9.55 -6.87 -10.36
N GLN A 19 -10.85 -6.65 -10.59
CA GLN A 19 -11.91 -7.02 -9.65
C GLN A 19 -12.01 -8.54 -9.44
N GLN A 20 -11.62 -9.33 -10.43
CA GLN A 20 -11.53 -10.79 -10.34
C GLN A 20 -10.26 -11.29 -9.63
N GLY A 21 -9.37 -10.39 -9.18
CA GLY A 21 -8.20 -10.73 -8.36
C GLY A 21 -6.94 -11.05 -9.16
N PHE A 22 -6.91 -10.80 -10.47
CA PHE A 22 -5.70 -11.01 -11.27
C PHE A 22 -4.65 -9.90 -11.00
N THR A 23 -3.37 -10.30 -10.88
CA THR A 23 -2.27 -9.32 -10.80
C THR A 23 -2.07 -8.63 -12.14
N LEU A 24 -1.53 -7.41 -12.14
CA LEU A 24 -1.26 -6.65 -13.37
C LEU A 24 -0.38 -7.43 -14.36
N THR A 25 0.56 -8.23 -13.87
CA THR A 25 1.42 -9.11 -14.68
C THR A 25 0.61 -10.20 -15.38
N VAL A 26 -0.40 -10.76 -14.72
CA VAL A 26 -1.30 -11.77 -15.30
C VAL A 26 -2.29 -11.13 -16.28
N ILE A 27 -2.84 -9.96 -15.93
CA ILE A 27 -3.72 -9.16 -16.81
C ILE A 27 -3.00 -8.80 -18.11
N GLN A 28 -1.74 -8.37 -18.02
CA GLN A 28 -0.92 -8.07 -19.19
C GLN A 28 -0.80 -9.27 -20.13
N ARG A 29 -0.66 -10.50 -19.59
CA ARG A 29 -0.53 -11.73 -20.37
C ARG A 29 -1.83 -12.15 -21.06
N PHE A 30 -2.98 -11.87 -20.45
CA PHE A 30 -4.28 -12.01 -21.13
C PHE A 30 -4.44 -11.00 -22.27
N LEU A 31 -4.02 -9.74 -22.05
CA LEU A 31 -4.14 -8.68 -23.05
C LEU A 31 -3.10 -8.78 -24.19
N SER A 32 -1.97 -9.46 -23.96
CA SER A 32 -0.99 -9.77 -25.00
C SER A 32 -1.33 -11.03 -25.82
N GLY A 33 -2.38 -11.77 -25.43
CA GLY A 33 -2.78 -13.03 -26.07
C GLY A 33 -1.88 -14.21 -25.74
N GLU A 34 -1.01 -14.08 -24.73
CA GLU A 34 -0.16 -15.17 -24.23
C GLU A 34 -0.93 -16.20 -23.39
N LEU A 35 -2.12 -15.84 -22.92
CA LEU A 35 -3.05 -16.71 -22.20
C LEU A 35 -4.38 -16.74 -22.96
N GLU A 36 -4.93 -17.92 -23.17
CA GLU A 36 -6.23 -18.03 -23.84
C GLU A 36 -7.38 -17.66 -22.87
N PRO A 37 -8.52 -17.15 -23.37
CA PRO A 37 -9.68 -16.86 -22.52
C PRO A 37 -10.19 -18.07 -21.74
N SER A 38 -9.96 -19.30 -22.23
CA SER A 38 -10.30 -20.53 -21.52
C SER A 38 -9.40 -20.80 -20.29
N ASP A 39 -8.21 -20.22 -20.27
CA ASP A 39 -7.29 -20.32 -19.13
C ASP A 39 -7.66 -19.35 -18.00
N GLU A 40 -8.57 -18.39 -18.25
CA GLU A 40 -9.03 -17.40 -17.27
C GLU A 40 -9.61 -18.06 -16.00
N ALA A 41 -10.38 -19.13 -16.14
CA ALA A 41 -10.94 -19.85 -14.99
C ALA A 41 -9.89 -20.64 -14.18
N LEU A 42 -8.90 -21.22 -14.85
CA LEU A 42 -7.81 -21.97 -14.22
C LEU A 42 -6.81 -21.02 -13.55
N VAL A 43 -6.50 -19.91 -14.22
CA VAL A 43 -5.66 -18.84 -13.67
C VAL A 43 -6.39 -18.16 -12.52
N ALA A 44 -7.70 -17.90 -12.57
CA ALA A 44 -8.46 -17.38 -11.43
C ALA A 44 -8.38 -18.30 -10.19
N ALA A 45 -8.42 -19.62 -10.40
CA ALA A 45 -8.33 -20.61 -9.32
C ALA A 45 -6.91 -20.75 -8.72
N VAL A 46 -5.86 -20.45 -9.50
CA VAL A 46 -4.45 -20.60 -9.10
C VAL A 46 -3.81 -19.26 -8.69
N THR A 47 -4.20 -18.16 -9.31
CA THR A 47 -3.91 -16.78 -8.92
C THR A 47 -5.02 -16.22 -8.04
N HIS A 48 -5.33 -16.91 -6.96
CA HIS A 48 -5.76 -16.21 -5.76
C HIS A 48 -4.54 -15.83 -4.90
N PRO A 49 -3.74 -14.79 -5.23
CA PRO A 49 -3.64 -13.70 -4.29
C PRO A 49 -4.99 -12.98 -4.38
N SER A 50 -5.88 -13.17 -3.39
CA SER A 50 -7.10 -12.37 -3.30
C SER A 50 -6.76 -10.91 -3.61
N ALA A 51 -7.57 -10.21 -4.43
CA ALA A 51 -7.51 -8.75 -4.47
C ALA A 51 -7.29 -8.26 -3.04
N PRO A 52 -6.32 -7.35 -2.77
CA PRO A 52 -5.89 -7.03 -1.41
C PRO A 52 -7.13 -6.85 -0.57
N GLN A 53 -7.38 -7.81 0.33
CA GLN A 53 -8.71 -7.98 0.88
C GLN A 53 -9.00 -6.71 1.66
N THR A 54 -9.91 -5.88 1.19
CA THR A 54 -10.28 -4.69 1.91
C THR A 54 -11.40 -5.01 2.89
N LEU A 55 -11.33 -4.44 4.08
CA LEU A 55 -12.28 -4.64 5.17
C LEU A 55 -13.05 -3.35 5.42
N THR A 56 -14.31 -3.45 5.81
CA THR A 56 -15.00 -2.37 6.49
C THR A 56 -14.36 -2.10 7.85
N LEU A 57 -14.67 -0.96 8.46
CA LEU A 57 -14.25 -0.68 9.84
C LEU A 57 -14.74 -1.76 10.82
N ALA A 58 -15.97 -2.24 10.64
CA ALA A 58 -16.57 -3.28 11.49
C ALA A 58 -15.86 -4.63 11.34
N GLU A 59 -15.55 -5.04 10.11
CA GLU A 59 -14.77 -6.27 9.85
C GLU A 59 -13.34 -6.16 10.40
N LEU A 60 -12.73 -4.97 10.31
CA LEU A 60 -11.41 -4.72 10.87
C LEU A 60 -11.44 -4.79 12.40
N ALA A 61 -12.48 -4.23 13.04
CA ALA A 61 -12.70 -4.30 14.49
C ALA A 61 -12.88 -5.75 14.97
N GLU A 62 -13.76 -6.51 14.30
CA GLU A 62 -14.02 -7.91 14.62
C GLU A 62 -12.75 -8.76 14.52
N ARG A 63 -12.00 -8.62 13.41
CA ARG A 63 -10.81 -9.45 13.15
C ARG A 63 -9.60 -9.05 13.98
N SER A 64 -9.45 -7.76 14.31
CA SER A 64 -8.36 -7.28 15.16
C SER A 64 -8.64 -7.44 16.66
N GLY A 65 -9.92 -7.60 17.05
CA GLY A 65 -10.35 -7.55 18.45
C GLY A 65 -10.26 -6.14 19.06
N VAL A 66 -10.10 -5.11 18.24
CA VAL A 66 -10.01 -3.71 18.65
C VAL A 66 -11.36 -3.04 18.48
N ALA A 67 -11.80 -2.27 19.48
CA ALA A 67 -13.07 -1.57 19.40
C ALA A 67 -13.06 -0.48 18.30
N GLU A 68 -14.14 -0.36 17.54
CA GLU A 68 -14.29 0.63 16.46
C GLU A 68 -13.94 2.08 16.87
N PRO A 69 -14.31 2.59 18.06
CA PRO A 69 -13.93 3.94 18.46
C PRO A 69 -12.41 4.16 18.53
N LEU A 70 -11.64 3.11 18.84
CA LEU A 70 -10.19 3.19 18.84
C LEU A 70 -9.63 3.16 17.41
N LEU A 71 -10.21 2.36 16.51
CA LEU A 71 -9.84 2.37 15.09
C LEU A 71 -10.11 3.73 14.44
N LEU A 72 -11.27 4.35 14.74
CA LEU A 72 -11.57 5.72 14.31
C LEU A 72 -10.58 6.73 14.89
N SER A 73 -10.10 6.52 16.12
CA SER A 73 -9.08 7.39 16.71
C SER A 73 -7.72 7.23 16.01
N LEU A 74 -7.37 6.02 15.58
CA LEU A 74 -6.17 5.76 14.77
C LEU A 74 -6.30 6.40 13.39
N GLU A 75 -7.47 6.34 12.77
CA GLU A 75 -7.77 7.00 11.50
C GLU A 75 -7.59 8.52 11.62
N GLN A 76 -8.21 9.14 12.63
CA GLN A 76 -8.07 10.58 12.91
C GLN A 76 -6.63 11.00 13.22
N ALA A 77 -5.81 10.09 13.77
CA ALA A 77 -4.39 10.32 14.02
C ALA A 77 -3.51 10.12 12.76
N GLY A 78 -4.08 9.65 11.65
CA GLY A 78 -3.35 9.31 10.42
C GLY A 78 -2.55 8.01 10.52
N LEU A 79 -2.85 7.17 11.49
CA LEU A 79 -2.18 5.89 11.74
C LEU A 79 -2.89 4.71 11.07
N LEU A 80 -4.15 4.90 10.68
CA LEU A 80 -4.94 4.01 9.86
C LEU A 80 -5.47 4.83 8.69
N VAL A 81 -5.35 4.36 7.45
CA VAL A 81 -5.70 5.15 6.27
C VAL A 81 -6.63 4.32 5.39
N PRO A 82 -7.88 4.75 5.16
CA PRO A 82 -8.78 4.05 4.26
C PRO A 82 -8.34 4.21 2.79
N THR A 83 -8.74 3.27 1.95
CA THR A 83 -8.64 3.36 0.49
C THR A 83 -9.85 4.11 -0.06
N ASP A 84 -9.62 5.06 -0.97
CA ASP A 84 -10.65 5.93 -1.57
C ASP A 84 -11.42 5.28 -2.74
N ASP A 85 -11.44 3.95 -2.82
CA ASP A 85 -11.89 3.21 -4.01
C ASP A 85 -13.42 2.96 -4.08
N GLY A 86 -14.22 3.53 -3.16
CA GLY A 86 -15.66 3.29 -3.10
C GLY A 86 -16.46 4.29 -2.26
N ASP A 87 -17.78 4.07 -2.19
CA ASP A 87 -18.73 4.93 -1.44
C ASP A 87 -18.60 4.84 0.08
N GLU A 88 -17.88 3.83 0.59
CA GLU A 88 -17.64 3.58 2.01
C GLU A 88 -16.14 3.41 2.26
N PRO A 89 -15.57 3.93 3.37
CA PRO A 89 -14.17 3.70 3.75
C PRO A 89 -13.82 2.22 3.84
N ARG A 90 -12.72 1.83 3.21
CA ARG A 90 -12.22 0.45 3.15
C ARG A 90 -10.77 0.39 3.61
N TYR A 91 -10.40 -0.66 4.33
CA TYR A 91 -9.08 -0.79 4.94
C TYR A 91 -8.35 -2.01 4.39
N PRO A 92 -7.08 -1.91 3.95
CA PRO A 92 -6.30 -3.07 3.55
C PRO A 92 -6.23 -4.10 4.69
N ALA A 93 -6.43 -5.39 4.40
CA ALA A 93 -6.31 -6.45 5.41
C ALA A 93 -4.93 -6.51 6.07
N ASP A 94 -3.88 -6.00 5.40
CA ASP A 94 -2.53 -5.88 5.95
C ASP A 94 -2.47 -4.97 7.20
N ASP A 95 -3.45 -4.06 7.36
CA ASP A 95 -3.58 -3.24 8.57
C ASP A 95 -3.77 -4.08 9.83
N LEU A 96 -4.30 -5.31 9.73
CA LEU A 96 -4.40 -6.25 10.85
C LEU A 96 -3.03 -6.57 11.45
N VAL A 97 -1.99 -6.66 10.61
CA VAL A 97 -0.62 -6.93 11.07
C VAL A 97 -0.06 -5.71 11.81
N ALA A 98 -0.32 -4.51 11.31
CA ALA A 98 0.08 -3.26 11.95
C ALA A 98 -0.62 -3.08 13.31
N ILE A 99 -1.95 -3.27 13.36
CA ILE A 99 -2.75 -3.20 14.59
C ILE A 99 -2.26 -4.22 15.61
N ALA A 100 -2.07 -5.48 15.22
CA ALA A 100 -1.55 -6.51 16.11
C ALA A 100 -0.16 -6.17 16.67
N SER A 101 0.67 -5.46 15.88
CA SER A 101 2.00 -5.02 16.32
C SER A 101 1.92 -3.89 17.34
N GLY A 102 1.01 -2.92 17.14
CA GLY A 102 0.71 -1.88 18.14
C GLY A 102 0.20 -2.47 19.45
N MET A 103 -0.69 -3.47 19.38
CA MET A 103 -1.22 -4.15 20.57
C MET A 103 -0.14 -4.87 21.40
N LYS A 104 0.94 -5.37 20.76
CA LYS A 104 2.09 -5.94 21.50
C LYS A 104 2.81 -4.90 22.35
N LEU A 105 2.91 -3.64 21.89
CA LEU A 105 3.51 -2.56 22.67
C LEU A 105 2.65 -2.22 23.90
N ILE A 106 1.32 -2.20 23.71
CA ILE A 106 0.37 -1.98 24.81
C ILE A 106 0.45 -3.12 25.82
N ALA A 107 0.49 -4.37 25.36
CA ALA A 107 0.63 -5.55 26.22
C ALA A 107 1.96 -5.57 27.00
N ALA A 108 3.02 -4.95 26.46
CA ALA A 108 4.30 -4.75 27.14
C ALA A 108 4.28 -3.62 28.19
N GLY A 109 3.13 -2.94 28.37
CA GLY A 109 2.93 -1.91 29.39
C GLY A 109 3.12 -0.47 28.90
N VAL A 110 3.27 -0.24 27.59
CA VAL A 110 3.36 1.13 27.07
C VAL A 110 1.96 1.77 27.08
N PRO A 111 1.77 2.95 27.70
CA PRO A 111 0.46 3.60 27.75
C PRO A 111 -0.05 3.95 26.35
N ILE A 112 -1.31 3.60 26.06
CA ILE A 112 -1.92 3.86 24.76
C ILE A 112 -1.93 5.36 24.40
N GLY A 113 -2.19 6.24 25.37
CA GLY A 113 -2.17 7.69 25.14
C GLY A 113 -0.80 8.18 24.64
N SER A 114 0.29 7.72 25.26
CA SER A 114 1.65 8.06 24.83
C SER A 114 2.00 7.47 23.46
N LEU A 115 1.51 6.26 23.15
CA LEU A 115 1.68 5.67 21.81
C LEU A 115 0.90 6.44 20.74
N MET A 116 -0.32 6.89 21.05
CA MET A 116 -1.14 7.69 20.15
C MET A 116 -0.49 9.04 19.85
N GLU A 117 0.04 9.72 20.86
CA GLU A 117 0.76 10.98 20.70
C GLU A 117 2.01 10.81 19.82
N LEU A 118 2.85 9.82 20.14
CA LEU A 118 4.04 9.50 19.33
C LEU A 118 3.67 9.12 17.89
N GLY A 119 2.61 8.32 17.73
CA GLY A 119 2.13 7.87 16.45
C GLY A 119 1.61 9.01 15.59
N LYS A 120 0.89 9.98 16.16
CA LYS A 120 0.43 11.17 15.44
C LYS A 120 1.59 12.01 14.90
N ASP A 121 2.61 12.26 15.72
CA ASP A 121 3.80 12.99 15.30
C ASP A 121 4.55 12.24 14.19
N TYR A 122 4.66 10.92 14.33
CA TYR A 122 5.24 10.05 13.32
C TYR A 122 4.46 10.10 12.00
N ALA A 123 3.13 9.94 12.04
CA ALA A 123 2.27 9.97 10.86
C ALA A 123 2.40 11.30 10.10
N ALA A 124 2.40 12.42 10.81
CA ALA A 124 2.58 13.74 10.20
C ALA A 124 3.97 13.90 9.55
N ALA A 125 5.02 13.36 10.17
CA ALA A 125 6.37 13.41 9.60
C ALA A 125 6.51 12.50 8.37
N VAL A 126 5.88 11.32 8.41
CA VAL A 126 5.88 10.36 7.31
C VAL A 126 5.08 10.88 6.12
N ASP A 127 3.89 11.49 6.32
CA ASP A 127 3.11 12.09 5.22
C ASP A 127 3.93 13.13 4.46
N ARG A 128 4.62 14.04 5.16
CA ARG A 128 5.51 15.02 4.54
C ARG A 128 6.62 14.36 3.71
N THR A 129 7.24 13.31 4.27
CA THR A 129 8.32 12.57 3.60
C THR A 129 7.79 11.82 2.37
N ALA A 130 6.62 11.19 2.48
CA ALA A 130 5.99 10.45 1.39
C ALA A 130 5.64 11.37 0.22
N ARG A 131 5.08 12.56 0.47
CA ARG A 131 4.83 13.58 -0.57
C ARG A 131 6.11 13.95 -1.33
N GLN A 132 7.20 14.21 -0.60
CA GLN A 132 8.50 14.50 -1.21
C GLN A 132 9.07 13.33 -2.02
N ALA A 133 8.86 12.09 -1.55
CA ALA A 133 9.27 10.89 -2.27
C ALA A 133 8.48 10.72 -3.59
N VAL A 134 7.18 11.01 -3.58
CA VAL A 134 6.33 11.04 -4.78
C VAL A 134 6.83 12.11 -5.76
N ASP A 135 7.17 13.32 -5.29
CA ASP A 135 7.73 14.38 -6.15
C ASP A 135 9.07 13.97 -6.78
N LEU A 136 9.89 13.18 -6.09
CA LEU A 136 11.13 12.63 -6.64
C LEU A 136 10.85 11.55 -7.69
N PHE A 137 9.89 10.67 -7.41
CA PHE A 137 9.47 9.62 -8.35
C PHE A 137 8.92 10.24 -9.64
N ASP A 138 8.06 11.25 -9.54
CA ASP A 138 7.47 11.91 -10.70
C ASP A 138 8.56 12.52 -11.61
N ARG A 139 9.45 13.31 -11.03
CA ARG A 139 10.54 14.00 -11.76
C ARG A 139 11.60 13.07 -12.32
N HIS A 140 11.98 12.02 -11.59
CA HIS A 140 13.15 11.20 -11.97
C HIS A 140 12.80 9.86 -12.61
N VAL A 141 11.57 9.37 -12.41
CA VAL A 141 11.12 8.07 -12.93
C VAL A 141 10.05 8.27 -13.98
N ARG A 142 8.94 8.94 -13.65
CA ARG A 142 7.80 9.10 -14.57
C ARG A 142 8.19 9.93 -15.79
N GLU A 143 8.71 11.14 -15.59
CA GLU A 143 9.10 12.04 -16.70
C GLU A 143 10.13 11.37 -17.62
N ARG A 144 11.10 10.64 -17.06
CA ARG A 144 12.10 9.90 -17.85
C ARG A 144 11.46 8.81 -18.72
N ILE A 145 10.59 7.97 -18.16
CA ILE A 145 9.91 6.90 -18.90
C ILE A 145 9.04 7.50 -20.01
N GLN A 146 8.39 8.64 -19.76
CA GLN A 146 7.60 9.34 -20.78
C GLN A 146 8.48 9.94 -21.89
N ALA A 147 9.63 10.52 -21.53
CA ALA A 147 10.55 11.13 -22.48
C ALA A 147 11.25 10.13 -23.41
N GLU A 148 11.42 8.87 -22.99
CA GLU A 148 11.96 7.79 -23.82
C GLU A 148 11.05 7.44 -25.02
N GLY A 149 9.77 7.83 -24.98
CA GLY A 149 8.81 7.58 -26.05
C GLY A 149 8.45 6.09 -26.22
N GLY A 150 7.61 5.79 -27.21
CA GLY A 150 7.18 4.42 -27.53
C GLY A 150 5.68 4.20 -27.36
N GLU A 151 5.27 2.94 -27.36
CA GLU A 151 3.86 2.57 -27.16
C GLU A 151 3.41 2.91 -25.74
N THR A 152 2.31 3.68 -25.63
CA THR A 152 1.77 4.17 -24.34
C THR A 152 1.59 3.05 -23.32
N GLU A 153 1.03 1.92 -23.75
CA GLU A 153 0.78 0.79 -22.85
C GLU A 153 2.09 0.16 -22.34
N ALA A 154 3.15 0.13 -23.14
CA ALA A 154 4.44 -0.37 -22.70
C ALA A 154 5.08 0.56 -21.66
N ALA A 155 4.93 1.87 -21.85
CA ALA A 155 5.39 2.88 -20.90
C ALA A 155 4.64 2.81 -19.56
N GLU A 156 3.31 2.66 -19.59
CA GLU A 156 2.48 2.51 -18.38
C GLU A 156 2.83 1.25 -17.59
N ARG A 157 2.97 0.10 -18.27
CA ARG A 157 3.36 -1.15 -17.62
C ARG A 157 4.73 -1.06 -16.96
N ARG A 158 5.69 -0.44 -17.64
CA ARG A 158 7.03 -0.20 -17.09
C ARG A 158 6.97 0.73 -15.87
N LEU A 159 6.16 1.79 -15.92
CA LEU A 159 6.00 2.72 -14.81
C LEU A 159 5.44 2.02 -13.57
N LEU A 160 4.40 1.19 -13.73
CA LEU A 160 3.80 0.43 -12.63
C LEU A 160 4.78 -0.60 -12.05
N GLN A 161 5.53 -1.29 -12.89
CA GLN A 161 6.58 -2.21 -12.45
C GLN A 161 7.64 -1.47 -11.62
N THR A 162 8.20 -0.38 -12.15
CA THR A 162 9.22 0.40 -11.45
C THR A 162 8.68 1.02 -10.16
N PHE A 163 7.42 1.44 -10.13
CA PHE A 163 6.77 1.94 -8.92
C PHE A 163 6.76 0.86 -7.82
N ASN A 164 6.33 -0.36 -8.12
CA ASN A 164 6.27 -1.45 -7.14
C ASN A 164 7.66 -1.83 -6.62
N GLU A 165 8.66 -1.93 -7.52
CA GLU A 165 10.05 -2.22 -7.16
C GLU A 165 10.63 -1.14 -6.22
N LEU A 166 10.36 0.13 -6.50
CA LEU A 166 10.82 1.25 -5.66
C LEU A 166 10.06 1.34 -4.34
N LEU A 167 8.77 1.02 -4.32
CA LEU A 167 7.97 0.98 -3.10
C LEU A 167 8.54 -0.06 -2.13
N GLU A 168 8.81 -1.28 -2.61
CA GLU A 168 9.42 -2.34 -1.81
C GLU A 168 10.81 -1.94 -1.29
N ALA A 169 11.67 -1.42 -2.18
CA ALA A 169 13.01 -0.97 -1.82
C ALA A 169 12.98 0.15 -0.75
N SER A 170 12.06 1.10 -0.89
CA SER A 170 11.91 2.19 0.08
C SER A 170 11.48 1.68 1.46
N GLY A 171 10.56 0.71 1.53
CA GLY A 171 10.11 0.10 2.77
C GLY A 171 11.24 -0.59 3.53
N ILE A 172 12.14 -1.28 2.81
CA ILE A 172 13.35 -1.89 3.37
C ILE A 172 14.26 -0.82 3.98
N LEU A 173 14.52 0.27 3.26
CA LEU A 173 15.37 1.37 3.72
C LEU A 173 14.81 2.06 4.96
N VAL A 174 13.53 2.40 4.96
CA VAL A 174 12.84 3.07 6.08
C VAL A 174 12.90 2.19 7.33
N ARG A 175 12.53 0.91 7.22
CA ARG A 175 12.57 -0.03 8.35
C ARG A 175 13.98 -0.15 8.92
N HIS A 176 14.99 -0.33 8.06
CA HIS A 176 16.38 -0.47 8.49
C HIS A 176 16.88 0.79 9.20
N HIS A 177 16.64 1.97 8.61
CA HIS A 177 17.08 3.24 9.20
C HIS A 177 16.38 3.51 10.54
N PHE A 178 15.06 3.27 10.61
CA PHE A 178 14.29 3.43 11.85
C PHE A 178 14.84 2.55 12.98
N GLN A 179 15.06 1.25 12.72
CA GLN A 179 15.63 0.32 13.70
C GLN A 179 17.03 0.78 14.16
N ARG A 180 17.87 1.23 13.23
CA ARG A 180 19.21 1.75 13.52
C ARG A 180 19.19 2.99 14.42
N THR A 181 18.25 3.89 14.17
CA THR A 181 18.08 5.14 14.92
C THR A 181 17.51 4.87 16.31
N LEU A 182 16.52 3.96 16.43
CA LEU A 182 15.96 3.56 17.71
C LEU A 182 17.02 2.91 18.63
N LEU A 183 17.82 1.98 18.09
CA LEU A 183 18.91 1.36 18.84
C LEU A 183 19.99 2.36 19.27
N ARG A 184 20.24 3.40 18.45
CA ARG A 184 21.17 4.48 18.82
C ARG A 184 20.60 5.29 20.00
N ALA A 185 19.35 5.73 19.90
CA ALA A 185 18.69 6.50 20.96
C ALA A 185 18.61 5.73 22.29
N ALA A 186 18.35 4.41 22.23
CA ALA A 186 18.34 3.56 23.42
C ALA A 186 19.71 3.50 24.11
N ARG A 187 20.80 3.37 23.34
CA ARG A 187 22.18 3.37 23.87
C ARG A 187 22.52 4.70 24.54
N GLU A 188 22.25 5.81 23.85
CA GLU A 188 22.46 7.16 24.38
C GLU A 188 21.67 7.40 25.68
N HIS A 189 20.49 6.80 25.83
CA HIS A 189 19.70 6.91 27.05
C HIS A 189 20.30 6.11 28.22
N ILE A 190 20.89 4.94 27.95
CA ILE A 190 21.54 4.11 28.96
C ILE A 190 22.83 4.80 29.44
N GLU A 191 23.66 5.28 28.52
CA GLU A 191 24.94 5.95 28.85
C GLU A 191 24.75 7.24 29.66
N LYS A 192 23.62 7.95 29.49
CA LYS A 192 23.31 9.15 30.28
C LYS A 192 22.82 8.86 31.70
N ARG A 193 22.50 7.60 32.02
CA ARG A 193 22.04 7.17 33.35
C ARG A 193 23.17 6.62 34.23
N GLU A 194 24.36 6.42 33.67
CA GLU A 194 25.60 6.10 34.39
C GLU A 194 26.35 7.37 34.81
#